data_AF-A8XAK2-F1
#
_entry.id   AF-A8XAK2-F1
#
_cell.length_a   1.000
_cell.length_b   1.000
_cell.length_c   1.000
_cell.angle_alpha   90.00
_cell.angle_beta   90.00
_cell.angle_gamma   90.00
#
_symmetry.space_group_name_H-M   'P 1'
#
loop_
_entity.id
_entity.type
_entity.pdbx_description
1 polymer ?
#
loop_
_entity_poly.entity_id
_entity_poly.type
_entity_poly.pdbx_seq_one_letter_code
_entity_poly.pdbx_strand_id
1 'polypeptide(L)'
;MREEREFQNLRISESQNMRISESQNFRISESQNLRISESQNPRISESQNLRIQNLRISESQNLRISESQNLKISESQNFRISEYENLRISESQNLRISESQNLRI
;
A
#
# COMPACT_ATOMS: atom_id res chain seq x y z
N MET A 1 0.87 -24.76 4.01
CA MET A 1 2.10 -24.05 3.64
C MET A 1 1.73 -22.63 3.25
N ARG A 2 2.11 -21.63 4.05
CA ARG A 2 2.04 -20.23 3.61
C ARG A 2 3.30 -20.01 2.79
N GLU A 3 3.17 -19.80 1.49
CA GLU A 3 4.31 -19.37 0.68
C GLU A 3 4.66 -17.95 1.11
N GLU A 4 5.71 -17.83 1.90
CA GLU A 4 6.42 -16.58 2.13
C GLU A 4 7.13 -16.26 0.82
N ARG A 5 6.59 -15.30 0.08
CA ARG A 5 7.13 -14.88 -1.21
C ARG A 5 7.93 -13.60 -1.02
N GLU A 6 9.24 -13.74 -1.17
CA GLU A 6 10.18 -12.63 -1.30
C GLU A 6 10.28 -12.21 -2.77
N PHE A 7 10.20 -10.90 -3.03
CA PHE A 7 10.35 -10.39 -4.39
C PHE A 7 11.33 -9.21 -4.46
N GLN A 8 12.32 -9.33 -5.34
CA GLN A 8 13.23 -8.21 -5.62
C GLN A 8 12.57 -7.14 -6.50
N ASN A 9 11.89 -7.59 -7.56
CA ASN A 9 11.15 -6.73 -8.47
C ASN A 9 9.85 -7.41 -8.89
N LEU A 10 8.71 -6.90 -8.43
CA LEU A 10 7.39 -7.45 -8.74
C LEU A 10 6.55 -6.41 -9.49
N ARG A 11 5.93 -6.83 -10.60
CA ARG A 11 4.92 -6.02 -11.29
C ARG A 11 3.66 -6.84 -11.44
N ILE A 12 2.57 -6.33 -10.90
CA ILE A 12 1.28 -6.99 -10.97
C ILE A 12 0.28 -5.97 -11.48
N SER A 13 -0.38 -6.33 -12.58
CA SER A 13 -1.42 -5.49 -13.16
C SER A 13 -2.68 -5.54 -12.29
N GLU A 14 -3.14 -6.74 -11.92
CA GLU A 14 -4.38 -6.93 -11.16
C GLU A 14 -4.25 -8.12 -10.21
N SER A 15 -4.87 -8.02 -9.04
CA SER A 15 -5.02 -9.15 -8.11
C SER A 15 -6.22 -8.99 -7.18
N GLN A 16 -6.78 -10.10 -6.69
CA GLN A 16 -7.91 -10.02 -5.75
C GLN A 16 -7.49 -10.21 -4.29
N ASN A 17 -6.54 -11.11 -4.02
CA ASN A 17 -6.10 -11.44 -2.66
C ASN A 17 -4.60 -11.73 -2.63
N MET A 18 -3.79 -10.69 -2.50
CA MET A 18 -2.35 -10.82 -2.51
C MET A 18 -1.76 -10.64 -1.11
N ARG A 19 -0.80 -11.50 -0.79
CA ARG A 19 0.07 -11.35 0.38
C ARG A 19 1.51 -11.33 -0.10
N ILE A 20 2.21 -10.26 0.22
CA ILE A 20 3.65 -10.12 0.03
C ILE A 20 4.26 -10.13 1.42
N SER A 21 5.21 -11.03 1.65
CA SER A 21 5.92 -11.05 2.94
C SER A 21 6.97 -9.96 2.91
N GLU A 22 7.89 -10.03 1.94
CA GLU A 22 8.94 -9.04 1.79
C GLU A 22 9.12 -8.67 0.32
N SER A 23 9.41 -7.39 0.08
CA SER A 23 9.75 -6.93 -1.27
C SER A 23 10.61 -5.68 -1.27
N GLN A 24 11.57 -5.62 -2.20
CA GLN A 24 12.34 -4.38 -2.38
C GLN A 24 11.56 -3.40 -3.23
N ASN A 25 11.30 -3.74 -4.49
CA ASN A 25 10.57 -2.88 -5.41
C ASN A 25 9.36 -3.63 -5.94
N PHE A 26 8.18 -3.04 -5.82
CA PHE A 26 7.04 -3.55 -6.55
C PHE A 26 6.12 -2.46 -7.06
N ARG A 27 5.37 -2.82 -8.10
CA ARG A 27 4.30 -2.01 -8.66
C ARG A 27 3.05 -2.84 -8.76
N ILE A 28 1.98 -2.36 -8.14
CA ILE A 28 0.65 -2.93 -8.27
C ILE A 28 -0.25 -1.84 -8.87
N SER A 29 -0.90 -2.17 -9.98
CA SER A 29 -1.83 -1.25 -10.63
C SER A 29 -3.27 -1.40 -10.12
N GLU A 30 -3.67 -2.58 -9.66
CA GLU A 30 -5.02 -2.83 -9.15
C GLU A 30 -5.00 -3.97 -8.12
N SER A 31 -5.70 -3.80 -7.01
CA SER A 31 -5.89 -4.88 -6.04
C SER A 31 -7.10 -4.69 -5.13
N GLN A 32 -7.91 -5.73 -4.91
CA GLN A 32 -8.99 -5.68 -3.92
C GLN A 32 -8.46 -5.79 -2.48
N ASN A 33 -7.71 -6.85 -2.17
CA ASN A 33 -7.14 -7.08 -0.85
C ASN A 33 -5.62 -7.33 -0.94
N LEU A 34 -4.85 -6.36 -0.47
CA LEU A 34 -3.40 -6.44 -0.46
C LEU A 34 -2.87 -6.34 0.97
N ARG A 35 -2.05 -7.32 1.35
CA ARG A 35 -1.30 -7.30 2.60
C ARG A 35 0.18 -7.39 2.31
N ILE A 36 0.94 -6.47 2.89
CA ILE A 36 2.38 -6.41 2.78
C ILE A 36 2.93 -6.37 4.19
N SER A 37 3.82 -7.29 4.55
CA SER A 37 4.52 -7.18 5.82
C SER A 37 5.56 -6.08 5.71
N GLU A 38 6.53 -6.24 4.80
CA GLU A 38 7.64 -5.31 4.66
C GLU A 38 7.90 -4.93 3.20
N SER A 39 8.19 -3.66 2.97
CA SER A 39 8.59 -3.19 1.65
C SER A 39 9.47 -1.95 1.64
N GLN A 40 10.39 -1.87 0.67
CA GLN A 40 11.30 -0.73 0.56
C GLN A 40 10.71 0.39 -0.29
N ASN A 41 10.32 0.10 -1.54
CA ASN A 41 9.79 1.08 -2.48
C ASN A 41 8.46 0.61 -3.13
N PRO A 42 7.40 0.39 -2.33
CA PRO A 42 6.09 0.04 -2.85
C PRO A 42 5.49 1.21 -3.64
N ARG A 43 5.10 0.94 -4.89
CA ARG A 43 4.26 1.84 -5.69
C ARG A 43 2.94 1.16 -6.01
N ILE A 44 1.89 1.84 -5.62
CA ILE A 44 0.54 1.34 -5.76
C ILE A 44 -0.27 2.43 -6.44
N SER A 45 -0.77 2.13 -7.63
CA SER A 45 -1.58 3.06 -8.43
C SER A 45 -2.92 2.41 -8.72
N GLU A 46 -3.86 3.16 -9.28
CA GLU A 46 -5.12 2.66 -9.82
C GLU A 46 -5.10 2.72 -11.36
N SER A 47 -5.88 1.85 -11.99
CA SER A 47 -6.35 1.97 -13.38
C SER A 47 -7.87 2.18 -13.36
N GLN A 48 -8.40 2.93 -14.34
CA GLN A 48 -9.70 3.66 -14.34
C GLN A 48 -10.98 2.96 -13.83
N ASN A 49 -10.95 1.67 -13.48
CA ASN A 49 -12.14 0.90 -13.09
C ASN A 49 -11.98 0.05 -11.81
N LEU A 50 -10.82 0.00 -11.14
CA LEU A 50 -10.63 -0.84 -9.95
C LEU A 50 -9.86 -0.13 -8.82
N ARG A 51 -10.63 0.44 -7.89
CA ARG A 51 -10.13 1.00 -6.63
C ARG A 51 -9.50 -0.07 -5.74
N ILE A 52 -8.46 0.35 -5.01
CA ILE A 52 -7.88 -0.47 -3.96
C ILE A 52 -8.74 -0.41 -2.72
N GLN A 53 -9.47 -1.49 -2.45
CA GLN A 53 -10.45 -1.52 -1.37
C GLN A 53 -9.80 -1.63 0.01
N ASN A 54 -8.90 -2.61 0.19
CA ASN A 54 -8.28 -2.89 1.48
C ASN A 54 -6.76 -3.11 1.34
N LEU A 55 -6.00 -2.16 1.86
CA LEU A 55 -4.55 -2.21 1.91
C LEU A 55 -4.06 -2.21 3.35
N ARG A 56 -3.23 -3.20 3.68
CA ARG A 56 -2.52 -3.28 4.96
C ARG A 56 -1.03 -3.39 4.73
N ILE A 57 -0.29 -2.49 5.36
CA ILE A 57 1.17 -2.45 5.30
C ILE A 57 1.67 -2.40 6.74
N SER A 58 2.54 -3.34 7.11
CA SER A 58 3.15 -3.29 8.44
C SER A 58 4.25 -2.26 8.43
N GLU A 59 5.21 -2.39 7.51
CA GLU A 59 6.35 -1.49 7.42
C GLU A 59 6.66 -1.09 5.97
N SER A 60 6.98 0.18 5.77
CA SER A 60 7.48 0.65 4.47
C SER A 60 8.46 1.82 4.59
N GLN A 61 9.48 1.85 3.72
CA GLN A 61 10.37 3.02 3.63
C GLN A 61 9.85 4.13 2.71
N ASN A 62 9.48 3.82 1.47
CA ASN A 62 9.08 4.82 0.46
C ASN A 62 7.75 4.48 -0.21
N LEU A 63 6.66 4.62 0.55
CA LEU A 63 5.32 4.28 0.09
C LEU A 63 4.69 5.39 -0.73
N ARG A 64 4.22 5.02 -1.92
CA ARG A 64 3.40 5.88 -2.78
C ARG A 64 2.12 5.16 -3.18
N ILE A 65 1.00 5.77 -2.84
CA ILE A 65 -0.34 5.30 -3.17
C ILE A 65 -1.04 6.43 -3.94
N SER A 66 -1.63 6.13 -5.09
CA SER A 66 -2.50 7.10 -5.77
C SER A 66 -3.84 7.20 -5.06
N GLU A 67 -4.59 6.10 -4.99
CA GLU A 67 -5.95 6.06 -4.44
C GLU A 67 -6.14 4.77 -3.62
N SER A 68 -6.86 4.86 -2.49
CA SER A 68 -7.32 3.68 -1.74
C SER A 68 -8.52 3.99 -0.86
N GLN A 69 -9.47 3.05 -0.75
CA GLN A 69 -10.62 3.23 0.15
C GLN A 69 -10.24 2.99 1.61
N ASN A 70 -9.64 1.84 1.94
CA ASN A 70 -9.28 1.51 3.32
C ASN A 70 -7.80 1.16 3.43
N LEU A 71 -7.05 2.10 4.02
CA LEU A 71 -5.61 1.98 4.19
C LEU A 71 -5.24 1.91 5.68
N LYS A 72 -4.49 0.87 6.04
CA LYS A 72 -3.89 0.71 7.37
C LYS A 72 -2.38 0.56 7.23
N ILE A 73 -1.65 1.45 7.88
CA ILE A 73 -0.20 1.45 7.94
C ILE A 73 0.21 1.40 9.41
N SER A 74 1.08 0.46 9.77
CA SER A 74 1.66 0.47 11.13
C SER A 74 2.79 1.49 11.17
N GLU A 75 3.80 1.34 10.31
CA GLU A 75 4.96 2.22 10.27
C GLU A 75 5.34 2.60 8.83
N SER A 76 5.69 3.87 8.63
CA SER A 76 6.25 4.32 7.36
C SER A 76 7.24 5.48 7.49
N GLN A 77 8.38 5.42 6.81
CA GLN A 77 9.33 6.54 6.81
C GLN A 77 8.87 7.67 5.88
N ASN A 78 8.70 7.38 4.59
CA ASN A 78 8.23 8.33 3.59
C ASN A 78 6.92 7.83 2.99
N PHE A 79 5.81 8.43 3.40
CA PHE A 79 4.49 8.09 2.90
C PHE A 79 3.87 9.23 2.10
N ARG A 80 3.43 8.90 0.87
CA ARG A 80 2.63 9.79 0.02
C ARG A 80 1.37 9.09 -0.42
N ILE A 81 0.24 9.77 -0.24
CA ILE A 81 -1.04 9.36 -0.81
C ILE A 81 -1.75 10.55 -1.44
N SER A 82 -2.33 10.35 -2.63
CA SER A 82 -3.14 11.38 -3.24
C SER A 82 -4.54 11.38 -2.63
N GLU A 83 -5.26 10.26 -2.70
CA GLU A 83 -6.68 10.20 -2.32
C GLU A 83 -6.98 8.97 -1.44
N TYR A 84 -7.80 9.16 -0.40
CA TYR A 84 -8.39 8.05 0.34
C TYR A 84 -9.72 8.37 1.03
N GLU A 85 -10.48 7.32 1.30
CA GLU A 85 -11.70 7.40 2.13
C GLU A 85 -11.36 7.20 3.63
N ASN A 86 -10.69 6.10 4.00
CA ASN A 86 -10.35 5.74 5.38
C ASN A 86 -8.86 5.41 5.52
N LEU A 87 -8.11 6.26 6.22
CA LEU A 87 -6.70 6.06 6.52
C LEU A 87 -6.47 5.93 8.03
N ARG A 88 -5.77 4.86 8.42
CA ARG A 88 -5.16 4.73 9.74
C ARG A 88 -3.65 4.54 9.62
N ILE A 89 -2.90 5.41 10.25
CA ILE A 89 -1.44 5.30 10.42
C ILE A 89 -1.16 5.18 11.92
N SER A 90 -0.17 4.39 12.34
CA SER A 90 0.27 4.38 13.74
C SER A 90 1.52 5.24 13.92
N GLU A 91 2.51 5.08 13.04
CA GLU A 91 3.74 5.88 13.04
C GLU A 91 4.14 6.30 11.63
N SER A 92 4.51 7.56 11.47
CA SER A 92 5.13 8.03 10.22
C SER A 92 6.10 9.19 10.45
N GLN A 93 7.21 9.20 9.72
CA GLN A 93 8.18 10.31 9.77
C GLN A 93 7.84 11.43 8.80
N ASN A 94 7.63 11.11 7.53
CA ASN A 94 7.32 12.06 6.45
C ASN A 94 5.99 11.68 5.78
N LEU A 95 4.90 12.31 6.22
CA LEU A 95 3.56 12.11 5.68
C LEU A 95 3.16 13.23 4.72
N ARG A 96 2.69 12.88 3.52
CA ARG A 96 2.03 13.80 2.59
C ARG A 96 0.72 13.19 2.09
N ILE A 97 -0.36 13.94 2.28
CA ILE A 97 -1.72 13.58 1.89
C ILE A 97 -2.27 14.76 1.06
N SER A 98 -2.83 14.48 -0.11
CA SER A 98 -3.49 15.52 -0.92
C SER A 98 -4.97 15.68 -0.55
N GLU A 99 -5.72 14.59 -0.53
CA GLU A 99 -7.16 14.57 -0.26
C GLU A 99 -7.54 13.41 0.67
N SER A 100 -8.49 13.68 1.57
CA SER A 100 -8.89 12.76 2.61
C SER A 100 -10.32 12.97 3.08
N GLN A 101 -11.04 11.88 3.36
CA GLN A 101 -12.31 11.93 4.09
C GLN A 101 -12.13 11.63 5.58
N ASN A 102 -11.63 10.44 5.94
CA ASN A 102 -11.45 10.00 7.33
C ASN A 102 -9.98 9.66 7.61
N LEU A 103 -9.27 10.58 8.27
CA LEU A 103 -7.89 10.39 8.72
C LEU A 103 -7.83 10.07 10.21
N ARG A 104 -7.12 8.99 10.55
CA ARG A 104 -6.65 8.73 11.91
C ARG A 104 -5.14 8.49 11.91
N ILE A 105 -4.44 9.28 12.71
CA ILE A 105 -3.02 9.09 13.04
C ILE A 105 -2.97 8.72 14.52
#